data_AF-A0A1Y4R4N8-F1
#
_entry.id   AF-A0A1Y4R4N8-F1
#
_cell.length_a   1.000
_cell.length_b   1.000
_cell.length_c   1.000
_cell.angle_alpha   90.00
_cell.angle_beta   90.00
_cell.angle_gamma   90.00
#
_symmetry.space_group_name_H-M   'P 1'
#
loop_
_entity.id
_entity.type
_entity.pdbx_description
1 polymer ?
#
loop_
_entity_poly.entity_id
_entity_poly.type
_entity_poly.pdbx_seq_one_letter_code
_entity_poly.pdbx_strand_id
1 'polypeptide(L)'
;MIDLEKQKKHFTNHKAEFFDYGNIKILDFKNPSSSHYRIRFMFEEDYCKLHISGDLGELIATNHNNMTFEKFSDFVNDVGYFRGKINCLSRDIFYYDEYKARNDLKELIEEYEIEEKLMLDRYDFETIDDVIDDILIDFSEETGIGSKGYDELSKGFYDAYDVWEVASNAGKESTGILDLYMLAFKLAMEQLNDK
;
A
#
# COMPACT_ATOMS: atom_id res chain seq x y z
N MET A 1 -6.11 -10.13 -0.51
CA MET A 1 -6.71 -8.94 -1.18
C MET A 1 -8.14 -8.71 -0.71
N ILE A 2 -8.53 -7.45 -0.45
CA ILE A 2 -9.88 -7.08 -0.02
C ILE A 2 -10.91 -7.24 -1.15
N ASP A 3 -12.09 -7.75 -0.85
CA ASP A 3 -13.19 -7.89 -1.81
C ASP A 3 -14.03 -6.61 -1.84
N LEU A 4 -13.75 -5.71 -2.79
CA LEU A 4 -14.38 -4.39 -2.88
C LEU A 4 -15.91 -4.43 -3.06
N GLU A 5 -16.44 -5.46 -3.74
CA GLU A 5 -17.89 -5.64 -3.89
C GLU A 5 -18.56 -5.99 -2.56
N LYS A 6 -17.89 -6.79 -1.72
CA LYS A 6 -18.33 -6.98 -0.34
C LYS A 6 -18.18 -5.69 0.47
N GLN A 7 -17.10 -4.94 0.30
CA GLN A 7 -16.88 -3.68 1.03
C GLN A 7 -17.96 -2.63 0.73
N LYS A 8 -18.43 -2.54 -0.51
CA LYS A 8 -19.49 -1.62 -0.93
C LYS A 8 -20.76 -1.71 -0.07
N LYS A 9 -21.07 -2.91 0.46
CA LYS A 9 -22.24 -3.14 1.34
C LYS A 9 -22.16 -2.34 2.64
N HIS A 10 -20.97 -2.08 3.16
CA HIS A 10 -20.78 -1.30 4.39
C HIS A 10 -21.13 0.18 4.22
N PHE A 11 -21.15 0.70 2.99
CA PHE A 11 -21.48 2.09 2.67
C PHE A 11 -22.97 2.31 2.31
N THR A 12 -23.81 1.27 2.33
CA THR A 12 -25.21 1.33 1.84
C THR A 12 -26.04 2.46 2.48
N ASN A 13 -25.83 2.73 3.77
CA ASN A 13 -26.57 3.74 4.52
C ASN A 13 -25.77 5.03 4.72
N HIS A 14 -24.59 5.15 4.10
CA HIS A 14 -23.77 6.34 4.23
C HIS A 14 -24.34 7.49 3.42
N LYS A 15 -24.16 8.70 3.94
CA LYS A 15 -24.56 9.96 3.31
C LYS A 15 -23.33 10.82 3.11
N ALA A 16 -23.18 11.33 1.88
CA ALA A 16 -22.16 12.30 1.53
C ALA A 16 -22.63 13.73 1.87
N GLU A 17 -21.82 14.40 2.68
CA GLU A 17 -21.96 15.81 3.04
C GLU A 17 -20.70 16.57 2.57
N PHE A 18 -20.91 17.65 1.82
CA PHE A 18 -19.84 18.50 1.33
C PHE A 18 -19.88 19.87 2.00
N PHE A 19 -18.71 20.35 2.43
CA PHE A 19 -18.55 21.65 3.07
C PHE A 19 -17.41 22.40 2.39
N ASP A 20 -17.70 23.61 1.92
CA ASP A 20 -16.73 24.52 1.31
C ASP A 20 -16.46 25.69 2.26
N TYR A 21 -15.22 25.81 2.74
CA TYR A 21 -14.73 26.88 3.59
C TYR A 21 -13.62 27.69 2.88
N GLY A 22 -13.65 27.77 1.55
CA GLY A 22 -12.61 28.40 0.74
C GLY A 22 -11.45 27.45 0.49
N ASN A 23 -10.29 27.73 1.07
CA ASN A 23 -9.10 26.87 0.89
C ASN A 23 -9.25 25.50 1.57
N ILE A 24 -10.22 25.34 2.47
CA ILE A 24 -10.50 24.07 3.11
C ILE A 24 -11.83 23.52 2.58
N LYS A 25 -11.77 22.34 1.98
CA LYS A 25 -12.97 21.61 1.53
C LYS A 25 -13.05 20.27 2.19
N ILE A 26 -14.26 19.88 2.62
CA ILE A 26 -14.47 18.64 3.36
C ILE A 26 -15.58 17.83 2.70
N LEU A 27 -15.26 16.59 2.40
CA LEU A 27 -16.21 15.53 2.05
C LEU A 27 -16.29 14.55 3.22
N ASP A 28 -17.39 14.54 3.95
CA ASP A 28 -17.67 13.60 5.05
C ASP A 28 -18.64 12.54 4.53
N PHE A 29 -18.23 11.27 4.55
CA PHE A 29 -19.05 10.14 4.12
C PHE A 29 -19.25 9.18 5.29
N LYS A 30 -20.47 9.18 5.85
CA LYS A 30 -20.77 8.46 7.09
C LYS A 30 -22.20 7.96 7.13
N ASN A 31 -22.43 6.90 7.90
CA ASN A 31 -23.77 6.53 8.30
C ASN A 31 -24.30 7.53 9.36
N PRO A 32 -25.48 8.16 9.18
CA PRO A 32 -26.03 9.09 10.17
C PRO A 32 -26.24 8.48 11.57
N SER A 33 -26.39 7.16 11.67
CA SER A 33 -26.63 6.45 12.93
C SER A 33 -25.42 5.67 13.46
N SER A 34 -24.26 5.71 12.79
CA SER A 34 -23.08 4.94 13.19
C SER A 34 -21.77 5.54 12.64
N SER A 35 -20.67 5.40 13.38
CA SER A 35 -19.33 5.74 12.86
C SER A 35 -18.77 4.66 11.93
N HIS A 36 -19.36 3.46 11.90
CA HIS A 36 -18.82 2.33 11.15
C HIS A 36 -18.57 2.70 9.67
N TYR A 37 -17.32 2.50 9.22
CA TYR A 37 -16.87 2.84 7.86
C TYR A 37 -17.00 4.34 7.52
N ARG A 38 -17.09 5.21 8.54
CA ARG A 38 -17.00 6.65 8.32
C ARG A 38 -15.62 6.98 7.77
N ILE A 39 -15.61 7.81 6.74
CA ILE A 39 -14.39 8.35 6.15
C ILE A 39 -14.62 9.81 5.79
N ARG A 40 -13.59 10.62 6.03
CA ARG A 40 -13.59 12.04 5.75
C ARG A 40 -12.36 12.38 4.92
N PHE A 41 -12.59 13.08 3.81
CA PHE A 41 -11.57 13.70 2.99
C PHE A 41 -11.58 15.20 3.28
N MET A 42 -10.46 15.75 3.73
CA MET A 42 -10.27 17.18 3.90
C MET A 42 -9.15 17.64 2.99
N PHE A 43 -9.47 18.56 2.09
CA PHE A 43 -8.56 19.14 1.12
C PHE A 43 -8.10 20.51 1.61
N GLU A 44 -6.79 20.69 1.76
CA GLU A 44 -6.12 21.99 1.90
C GLU A 44 -5.69 22.44 0.49
N GLU A 45 -6.56 23.20 -0.17
CA GLU A 45 -6.44 23.58 -1.59
C GLU A 45 -5.18 24.42 -1.88
N ASP A 46 -4.82 25.32 -0.97
CA ASP A 46 -3.67 26.22 -1.09
C ASP A 46 -2.31 25.53 -0.94
N TYR A 47 -2.28 24.37 -0.30
CA TYR A 47 -1.10 23.52 -0.18
C TYR A 47 -1.19 22.23 -1.01
N CYS A 48 -2.30 22.02 -1.72
CA CYS A 48 -2.61 20.78 -2.44
C CYS A 48 -2.31 19.55 -1.56
N LYS A 49 -2.96 19.51 -0.39
CA LYS A 49 -2.80 18.44 0.60
C LYS A 49 -4.16 17.82 0.90
N LEU A 50 -4.16 16.49 0.98
CA LEU A 50 -5.32 15.71 1.37
C LEU A 50 -5.07 15.07 2.73
N HIS A 51 -6.06 15.19 3.60
CA HIS A 51 -6.18 14.44 4.85
C HIS A 51 -7.34 13.46 4.72
N ILE A 52 -7.05 12.18 4.89
CA ILE A 52 -8.08 11.14 5.05
C ILE A 52 -8.11 10.76 6.52
N SER A 53 -9.32 10.65 7.09
CA SER A 53 -9.51 10.24 8.49
C SER A 53 -10.83 9.47 8.68
N GLY A 54 -10.95 8.74 9.78
CA GLY A 54 -12.17 8.01 10.16
C GLY A 54 -11.90 6.60 10.68
N ASP A 55 -12.95 5.78 10.76
CA ASP A 55 -12.88 4.41 11.31
C ASP A 55 -12.06 3.46 10.42
N LEU A 56 -11.75 3.88 9.18
CA LEU A 56 -10.94 3.10 8.25
C LEU A 56 -9.43 3.38 8.36
N GLY A 57 -9.02 4.40 9.10
CA GLY A 57 -7.62 4.83 9.23
C GLY A 57 -7.42 6.28 8.82
N GLU A 58 -6.17 6.72 8.90
CA GLU A 58 -5.76 8.09 8.66
C GLU A 58 -4.54 8.15 7.76
N LEU A 59 -4.50 9.12 6.84
CA LEU A 59 -3.29 9.42 6.08
C LEU A 59 -3.26 10.88 5.64
N ILE A 60 -2.06 11.35 5.31
CA ILE A 60 -1.82 12.64 4.67
C ILE A 60 -1.11 12.38 3.33
N ALA A 61 -1.57 13.03 2.28
CA ALA A 61 -0.96 12.98 0.96
C ALA A 61 -0.83 14.39 0.36
N THR A 62 0.22 14.60 -0.44
CA THR A 62 0.51 15.89 -1.08
C THR A 62 0.84 15.69 -2.54
N ASN A 63 0.30 16.53 -3.43
CA ASN A 63 0.79 16.62 -4.81
C ASN A 63 0.81 18.08 -5.27
N HIS A 64 1.71 18.41 -6.19
CA HIS A 64 2.01 19.78 -6.57
C HIS A 64 0.84 20.63 -7.12
N ASN A 65 -0.23 20.05 -7.68
CA ASN A 65 -1.28 20.85 -8.35
C ASN A 65 -2.70 20.27 -8.41
N ASN A 66 -2.90 18.97 -8.12
CA ASN A 66 -4.16 18.28 -8.34
C ASN A 66 -4.68 17.50 -7.13
N MET A 67 -4.03 17.65 -5.97
CA MET A 67 -4.54 17.13 -4.69
C MET A 67 -5.56 18.13 -4.09
N THR A 68 -6.59 18.40 -4.86
CA THR A 68 -7.70 19.32 -4.57
C THR A 68 -9.02 18.60 -4.78
N PHE A 69 -10.11 19.09 -4.20
CA PHE A 69 -11.41 18.43 -4.28
C PHE A 69 -11.83 18.17 -5.74
N GLU A 70 -11.71 19.18 -6.61
CA GLU A 70 -12.14 19.12 -8.01
C GLU A 70 -11.31 18.16 -8.86
N LYS A 71 -10.03 17.97 -8.52
CA LYS A 71 -9.09 17.18 -9.32
C LYS A 71 -8.73 15.85 -8.68
N PHE A 72 -9.21 15.58 -7.48
CA PHE A 72 -8.88 14.34 -6.79
C PHE A 72 -9.32 13.09 -7.57
N SER A 73 -10.35 13.21 -8.41
CA SER A 73 -10.78 12.16 -9.34
C SER A 73 -9.65 11.59 -10.22
N ASP A 74 -8.60 12.38 -10.49
CA ASP A 74 -7.41 11.94 -11.24
C ASP A 74 -6.69 10.77 -10.56
N PHE A 75 -6.77 10.69 -9.22
CA PHE A 75 -6.12 9.64 -8.42
C PHE A 75 -6.97 8.39 -8.24
N VAL A 76 -8.28 8.53 -8.37
CA VAL A 76 -9.27 7.52 -7.97
C VAL A 76 -9.20 6.24 -8.82
N ASN A 77 -8.64 6.34 -10.03
CA ASN A 77 -8.42 5.22 -10.94
C ASN A 77 -6.95 4.77 -11.01
N ASP A 78 -6.04 5.44 -10.30
CA ASP A 78 -4.61 5.10 -10.24
C ASP A 78 -4.12 5.13 -8.79
N VAL A 79 -4.43 4.05 -8.07
CA VAL A 79 -4.03 3.86 -6.67
C VAL A 79 -2.51 3.80 -6.54
N GLY A 80 -1.80 3.31 -7.56
CA GLY A 80 -0.34 3.27 -7.57
C GLY A 80 0.26 4.69 -7.57
N TYR A 81 -0.28 5.57 -8.42
CA TYR A 81 0.12 6.97 -8.46
C TYR A 81 -0.23 7.70 -7.16
N PHE A 82 -1.43 7.49 -6.62
CA PHE A 82 -1.84 8.08 -5.33
C PHE A 82 -0.93 7.63 -4.19
N ARG A 83 -0.58 6.33 -4.13
CA ARG A 83 0.30 5.78 -3.12
C ARG A 83 1.64 6.51 -3.05
N GLY A 84 2.21 6.87 -4.20
CA GLY A 84 3.45 7.64 -4.28
C GLY A 84 3.35 9.08 -3.76
N LYS A 85 2.16 9.55 -3.38
CA LYS A 85 1.90 10.89 -2.81
C LYS A 85 1.70 10.89 -1.31
N ILE A 86 1.60 9.72 -0.68
CA ILE A 86 1.36 9.60 0.77
C ILE A 86 2.61 10.01 1.54
N ASN A 87 2.44 10.88 2.53
CA ASN A 87 3.50 11.36 3.41
C ASN A 87 3.55 10.59 4.73
N CYS A 88 2.39 10.26 5.28
CA CYS A 88 2.27 9.48 6.51
C CYS A 88 0.89 8.81 6.58
N LEU A 89 0.80 7.71 7.33
CA LEU A 89 -0.37 6.85 7.45
C LEU A 89 -0.42 6.22 8.85
N SER A 90 -1.61 5.90 9.34
CA SER A 90 -1.82 5.19 10.62
C SER A 90 -2.03 3.68 10.47
N ARG A 91 -2.14 3.18 9.23
CA ARG A 91 -2.39 1.78 8.91
C ARG A 91 -1.54 1.31 7.76
N ASP A 92 -0.97 0.13 7.88
CA ASP A 92 -0.17 -0.45 6.81
C ASP A 92 -0.98 -0.62 5.53
N ILE A 93 -0.37 -0.18 4.44
CA ILE A 93 -0.90 -0.33 3.08
C ILE A 93 -0.41 -1.62 2.42
N PHE A 94 0.58 -2.27 3.04
CA PHE A 94 1.13 -3.55 2.64
C PHE A 94 1.20 -4.50 3.83
N TYR A 95 1.24 -5.78 3.52
CA TYR A 95 1.76 -6.82 4.41
C TYR A 95 2.66 -7.73 3.56
N TYR A 96 3.42 -8.59 4.23
CA TYR A 96 4.36 -9.48 3.59
C TYR A 96 4.02 -10.92 3.94
N ASP A 97 3.75 -11.74 2.92
CA ASP A 97 3.43 -13.16 3.07
C ASP A 97 4.72 -13.98 2.87
N GLU A 98 5.13 -14.72 3.89
CA GLU A 98 6.40 -15.47 3.88
C GLU A 98 6.40 -16.60 2.83
N TYR A 99 5.27 -17.28 2.64
CA TYR A 99 5.16 -18.35 1.65
C TYR A 99 5.32 -17.79 0.23
N LYS A 100 4.70 -16.63 -0.03
CA LYS A 100 4.89 -15.90 -1.28
C LYS A 100 6.33 -15.39 -1.39
N ALA A 101 6.91 -14.81 -0.34
CA ALA A 101 8.30 -14.34 -0.35
C ALA A 101 9.27 -15.46 -0.74
N ARG A 102 9.08 -16.67 -0.21
CA ARG A 102 9.87 -17.84 -0.58
C ARG A 102 9.73 -18.19 -2.07
N ASN A 103 8.52 -18.14 -2.62
CA ASN A 103 8.33 -18.42 -4.05
C ASN A 103 8.94 -17.32 -4.93
N ASP A 104 8.72 -16.05 -4.57
CA ASP A 104 9.30 -14.91 -5.28
C ASP A 104 10.84 -15.03 -5.29
N LEU A 105 11.46 -15.39 -4.15
CA LEU A 105 12.91 -15.60 -4.08
C LEU A 105 13.38 -16.76 -4.98
N LYS A 106 12.64 -17.87 -5.06
CA LYS A 106 12.98 -18.99 -5.95
C LYS A 106 12.96 -18.56 -7.42
N GLU A 107 11.90 -17.88 -7.84
CA GLU A 107 11.74 -17.37 -9.20
C GLU A 107 12.88 -16.38 -9.54
N LEU A 108 13.23 -15.49 -8.61
CA LEU A 108 14.30 -14.52 -8.79
C LEU A 108 15.69 -15.15 -8.85
N ILE A 109 15.97 -16.15 -8.00
CA ILE A 109 17.26 -16.86 -8.02
C ILE A 109 17.48 -17.52 -9.38
N GLU A 110 16.43 -18.10 -9.96
CA GLU A 110 16.45 -18.68 -11.30
C GLU A 110 16.58 -17.59 -12.38
N GLU A 111 15.77 -16.53 -12.32
CA GLU A 111 15.76 -15.44 -13.32
C GLU A 111 17.11 -14.73 -13.44
N TYR A 112 17.76 -14.45 -12.31
CA TYR A 112 19.05 -13.76 -12.27
C TYR A 112 20.26 -14.71 -12.34
N GLU A 113 20.02 -16.02 -12.40
CA GLU A 113 21.07 -17.06 -12.41
C GLU A 113 22.11 -16.89 -11.27
N ILE A 114 21.63 -16.55 -10.07
CA ILE A 114 22.50 -16.21 -8.91
C ILE A 114 22.72 -17.37 -7.93
N GLU A 115 22.13 -18.54 -8.18
CA GLU A 115 22.24 -19.70 -7.30
C GLU A 115 23.70 -20.07 -7.01
N GLU A 116 24.54 -20.18 -8.04
CA GLU A 116 25.95 -20.54 -7.89
C GLU A 116 26.68 -19.58 -6.93
N LYS A 117 26.44 -18.27 -7.07
CA LYS A 117 27.05 -17.25 -6.22
C LYS A 117 26.61 -17.34 -4.77
N LEU A 118 25.31 -17.53 -4.57
CA LEU A 118 24.73 -17.69 -3.23
C LEU A 118 25.27 -18.94 -2.52
N MET A 119 25.62 -19.97 -3.29
CA MET A 119 26.15 -21.24 -2.81
C MET A 119 27.69 -21.29 -2.66
N LEU A 120 28.44 -20.28 -3.11
CA LEU A 120 29.92 -20.32 -3.16
C LEU A 120 30.61 -20.64 -1.83
N ASP A 121 30.09 -20.10 -0.73
CA ASP A 121 30.67 -20.26 0.62
C ASP A 121 29.86 -21.23 1.50
N ARG A 122 28.99 -22.04 0.90
CA ARG A 122 28.09 -22.98 1.58
C ARG A 122 28.70 -24.39 1.67
N TYR A 123 28.23 -25.17 2.63
CA TYR A 123 28.66 -26.56 2.77
C TYR A 123 27.98 -27.44 1.70
N ASP A 124 28.66 -28.50 1.23
CA ASP A 124 28.16 -29.40 0.18
C ASP A 124 26.79 -30.06 0.45
N PHE A 125 26.33 -30.08 1.71
CA PHE A 125 25.03 -30.63 2.09
C PHE A 125 23.90 -29.60 2.11
N GLU A 126 24.24 -28.31 2.11
CA GLU A 126 23.26 -27.21 2.07
C GLU A 126 22.69 -27.10 0.66
N THR A 127 21.46 -26.59 0.60
CA THR A 127 20.69 -26.39 -0.62
C THR A 127 20.29 -24.94 -0.74
N ILE A 128 19.74 -24.57 -1.89
CA ILE A 128 19.20 -23.22 -2.08
C ILE A 128 18.04 -22.90 -1.12
N ASP A 129 17.32 -23.92 -0.64
CA ASP A 129 16.28 -23.72 0.38
C ASP A 129 16.89 -23.29 1.73
N ASP A 130 18.07 -23.78 2.10
CA ASP A 130 18.78 -23.34 3.31
C ASP A 130 19.25 -21.88 3.17
N VAL A 131 19.68 -21.47 1.97
CA VAL A 131 20.00 -20.06 1.69
C VAL A 131 18.76 -19.18 1.80
N ILE A 132 17.61 -19.64 1.29
CA ILE A 132 16.35 -18.89 1.40
C ILE A 132 15.91 -18.79 2.86
N ASP A 133 16.10 -19.83 3.67
CA ASP A 133 15.85 -19.78 5.12
C ASP A 133 16.70 -18.70 5.79
N ASP A 134 17.98 -18.59 5.40
CA ASP A 134 18.87 -17.53 5.87
C ASP A 134 18.46 -16.13 5.38
N ILE A 135 17.97 -16.00 4.14
CA ILE A 135 17.42 -14.74 3.62
C ILE A 135 16.16 -14.33 4.42
N LEU A 136 15.36 -15.30 4.85
CA LEU A 136 14.12 -15.07 5.59
C LEU A 136 14.31 -15.08 7.12
N ILE A 137 15.55 -15.18 7.62
CA ILE A 137 15.84 -15.39 9.05
C ILE A 137 15.28 -14.31 9.97
N ASP A 138 15.18 -13.07 9.48
CA ASP A 138 14.60 -11.92 10.17
C ASP A 138 13.42 -11.31 9.40
N PHE A 139 12.72 -12.14 8.61
CA PHE A 139 11.49 -11.76 7.93
C PHE A 139 10.38 -11.38 8.92
N SER A 140 9.57 -10.40 8.54
CA SER A 140 8.39 -9.96 9.27
C SER A 140 7.23 -9.72 8.31
N GLU A 141 6.01 -10.10 8.72
CA GLU A 141 4.80 -9.80 7.96
C GLU A 141 4.54 -8.29 7.81
N GLU A 142 5.14 -7.45 8.67
CA GLU A 142 4.98 -5.99 8.65
C GLU A 142 5.97 -5.31 7.71
N THR A 143 7.22 -5.80 7.65
CA THR A 143 8.33 -5.11 6.96
C THR A 143 8.99 -5.91 5.85
N GLY A 144 8.66 -7.19 5.71
CA GLY A 144 9.27 -8.10 4.75
C GLY A 144 10.64 -8.57 5.22
N ILE A 145 11.57 -8.75 4.26
CA ILE A 145 12.94 -9.21 4.50
C ILE A 145 13.68 -8.19 5.37
N GLY A 146 14.29 -8.66 6.46
CA GLY A 146 15.06 -7.84 7.38
C GLY A 146 16.52 -7.67 6.99
N SER A 147 17.26 -6.88 7.76
CA SER A 147 18.66 -6.52 7.46
C SER A 147 19.58 -7.73 7.24
N LYS A 148 19.39 -8.84 7.98
CA LYS A 148 20.21 -10.04 7.81
C LYS A 148 19.88 -10.72 6.50
N GLY A 149 18.60 -10.77 6.14
CA GLY A 149 18.17 -11.24 4.85
C GLY A 149 18.74 -10.45 3.68
N TYR A 150 18.82 -9.13 3.82
CA TYR A 150 19.50 -8.25 2.84
C TYR A 150 20.98 -8.61 2.70
N ASP A 151 21.69 -8.85 3.80
CA ASP A 151 23.12 -9.22 3.78
C ASP A 151 23.33 -10.55 3.05
N GLU A 152 22.46 -11.53 3.28
CA GLU A 152 22.51 -12.83 2.59
C GLU A 152 22.19 -12.71 1.10
N LEU A 153 21.11 -12.00 0.75
CA LEU A 153 20.72 -11.77 -0.63
C LEU A 153 21.81 -11.03 -1.43
N SER A 154 22.50 -10.09 -0.79
CA SER A 154 23.57 -9.29 -1.40
C SER A 154 24.74 -10.11 -1.92
N LYS A 155 24.93 -11.36 -1.46
CA LYS A 155 25.99 -12.26 -1.96
C LYS A 155 25.75 -12.71 -3.40
N GLY A 156 24.49 -12.73 -3.86
CA GLY A 156 24.11 -13.13 -5.21
C GLY A 156 24.20 -12.01 -6.26
N PHE A 157 24.04 -10.76 -5.82
CA PHE A 157 23.92 -9.59 -6.72
C PHE A 157 25.21 -8.76 -6.76
N TYR A 158 25.41 -8.07 -7.89
CA TYR A 158 26.50 -7.09 -8.03
C TYR A 158 26.05 -5.66 -7.71
N ASP A 159 24.77 -5.33 -7.94
CA ASP A 159 24.21 -4.00 -7.70
C ASP A 159 23.33 -4.02 -6.45
N ALA A 160 23.57 -3.08 -5.54
CA ALA A 160 22.76 -2.90 -4.34
C ALA A 160 21.32 -2.46 -4.67
N TYR A 161 21.11 -1.84 -5.84
CA TYR A 161 19.78 -1.48 -6.32
C TYR A 161 18.92 -2.73 -6.58
N ASP A 162 19.49 -3.75 -7.24
CA ASP A 162 18.79 -5.00 -7.54
C ASP A 162 18.41 -5.74 -6.25
N VAL A 163 19.33 -5.78 -5.28
CA VAL A 163 19.07 -6.35 -3.94
C VAL A 163 17.90 -5.63 -3.27
N TRP A 164 17.94 -4.28 -3.28
CA TRP A 164 16.90 -3.49 -2.65
C TRP A 164 15.55 -3.67 -3.30
N GLU A 165 15.50 -3.73 -4.63
CA GLU A 165 14.26 -3.94 -5.38
C GLU A 165 13.65 -5.31 -5.08
N VAL A 166 14.46 -6.37 -5.08
CA VAL A 166 14.02 -7.72 -4.72
C VAL A 166 13.51 -7.77 -3.29
N ALA A 167 14.34 -7.35 -2.33
CA ALA A 167 14.02 -7.50 -0.92
C ALA A 167 12.80 -6.65 -0.51
N SER A 168 12.60 -5.49 -1.15
CA SER A 168 11.46 -4.60 -0.87
C SER A 168 10.11 -5.13 -1.40
N ASN A 169 10.15 -6.11 -2.32
CA ASN A 169 8.98 -6.60 -3.05
C ASN A 169 8.66 -8.08 -2.80
N ALA A 170 9.61 -8.90 -2.36
CA ALA A 170 9.39 -10.31 -2.04
C ALA A 170 8.28 -10.48 -1.00
N GLY A 171 7.24 -11.24 -1.35
CA GLY A 171 6.08 -11.52 -0.49
C GLY A 171 5.11 -10.34 -0.31
N LYS A 172 5.39 -9.19 -0.91
CA LYS A 172 4.61 -7.96 -0.69
C LYS A 172 3.21 -8.08 -1.27
N GLU A 173 2.23 -7.71 -0.47
CA GLU A 173 0.81 -7.76 -0.82
C GLU A 173 0.11 -6.48 -0.36
N SER A 174 -0.84 -5.98 -1.17
CA SER A 174 -1.66 -4.82 -0.80
C SER A 174 -2.71 -5.21 0.23
N THR A 175 -2.86 -4.41 1.29
CA THR A 175 -3.99 -4.56 2.22
C THR A 175 -5.33 -4.19 1.57
N GLY A 176 -5.29 -3.44 0.46
CA GLY A 176 -6.46 -2.94 -0.26
C GLY A 176 -7.12 -1.73 0.40
N ILE A 177 -6.51 -1.16 1.43
CA ILE A 177 -7.08 -0.02 2.16
C ILE A 177 -7.16 1.25 1.28
N LEU A 178 -6.18 1.48 0.41
CA LEU A 178 -6.19 2.61 -0.50
C LEU A 178 -7.30 2.47 -1.55
N ASP A 179 -7.51 1.26 -2.07
CA ASP A 179 -8.63 0.95 -2.96
C ASP A 179 -9.97 1.20 -2.27
N LEU A 180 -10.10 0.85 -0.99
CA LEU A 180 -11.27 1.12 -0.19
C LEU A 180 -11.52 2.63 -0.01
N TYR A 181 -10.47 3.43 0.18
CA TYR A 181 -10.60 4.89 0.22
C TYR A 181 -11.06 5.45 -1.13
N MET A 182 -10.50 4.96 -2.24
CA MET A 182 -10.93 5.40 -3.58
C MET A 182 -12.38 5.00 -3.86
N LEU A 183 -12.80 3.80 -3.45
CA LEU A 183 -14.20 3.36 -3.54
C LEU A 183 -15.12 4.29 -2.75
N ALA A 184 -14.76 4.61 -1.50
CA ALA A 184 -15.58 5.49 -0.68
C ALA A 184 -15.72 6.90 -1.27
N PHE A 185 -14.64 7.45 -1.84
CA PHE A 185 -14.68 8.72 -2.55
C PHE A 185 -15.60 8.64 -3.78
N LYS A 186 -15.50 7.58 -4.61
CA LYS A 186 -16.39 7.36 -5.77
C LYS A 186 -17.86 7.38 -5.36
N LEU A 187 -18.24 6.57 -4.38
CA LEU A 187 -19.63 6.48 -3.91
C LEU A 187 -20.14 7.80 -3.33
N ALA A 188 -19.28 8.53 -2.62
CA ALA A 188 -19.65 9.83 -2.07
C ALA A 188 -19.86 10.88 -3.17
N MET A 189 -19.00 10.89 -4.20
CA MET A 189 -19.15 11.80 -5.36
C MET A 189 -20.38 11.47 -6.21
N GLU A 190 -20.70 10.18 -6.41
CA GLU A 190 -21.95 9.74 -7.06
C GLU A 190 -23.16 10.35 -6.33
N GLN A 191 -23.22 10.25 -4.99
CA GLN A 191 -24.31 10.84 -4.21
C GLN A 191 -24.39 12.38 -4.27
N LEU A 192 -23.27 13.07 -4.51
CA LEU A 192 -23.26 14.53 -4.63
C LEU A 192 -23.68 14.99 -6.03
N ASN A 193 -23.34 14.23 -7.07
CA ASN A 193 -23.69 14.54 -8.45
C ASN A 193 -25.14 14.17 -8.80
N ASP A 194 -25.72 13.21 -8.10
CA ASP A 194 -27.13 12.80 -8.27
C ASP A 194 -28.14 13.71 -7.55
N LYS A 195 -27.68 14.76 -6.85
CA LYS A 195 -28.51 15.77 -6.17
C LYS A 195 -28.77 16.98 -7.06
#